data_AF-A0A348N692-F1
#
_entry.id   AF-A0A348N692-F1
#
_cell.length_a   1.000
_cell.length_b   1.000
_cell.length_c   1.000
_cell.angle_alpha   90.00
_cell.angle_beta   90.00
_cell.angle_gamma   90.00
#
_symmetry.space_group_name_H-M   'P 1'
#
loop_
_entity.id
_entity.type
_entity.pdbx_description
1 polymer ?
#
loop_
_entity_poly.entity_id
_entity_poly.type
_entity_poly.pdbx_seq_one_letter_code
_entity_poly.pdbx_strand_id
1 'polypeptide(L)'
;MYGVQHVPVAPIAKLKKVESSAEHDGIKYTFDINAAFGVPTFEAFDAITDELKDTYIKKNHDYGNSFDKSIDKFGLTAAVVRMNDKMERLNSLLHKDAKVDESIRDTVMDLANYCIMTAMYLDSKKEKK
;
A
#
# COMPACT_ATOMS: atom_id res chain seq x y z
N MET A 1 15.62 -17.33 -20.51
CA MET A 1 14.28 -17.79 -20.08
C MET A 1 14.37 -18.06 -18.58
N TYR A 2 14.04 -17.07 -17.74
CA TYR A 2 14.07 -17.24 -16.29
C TYR A 2 12.65 -17.55 -15.82
N GLY A 3 12.45 -18.77 -15.35
CA GLY A 3 11.18 -19.23 -14.80
C GLY A 3 10.93 -18.58 -13.45
N VAL A 4 9.81 -17.87 -13.32
CA VAL A 4 9.37 -17.29 -12.05
C VAL A 4 8.79 -18.43 -11.22
N GLN A 5 9.53 -18.83 -10.18
CA GLN A 5 9.06 -19.83 -9.23
C GLN A 5 7.98 -19.17 -8.36
N HIS A 6 6.74 -19.64 -8.49
CA HIS A 6 5.62 -19.23 -7.64
C HIS A 6 5.96 -19.60 -6.19
N VAL A 7 6.20 -18.60 -5.35
CA VAL A 7 6.32 -18.81 -3.90
C VAL A 7 4.91 -18.89 -3.32
N PRO A 8 4.54 -19.94 -2.57
CA PRO A 8 3.20 -20.06 -2.02
C PRO A 8 2.96 -18.99 -0.95
N VAL A 9 1.83 -18.28 -1.10
CA VAL A 9 1.34 -17.27 -0.15
C VAL A 9 0.87 -17.99 1.12
N ALA A 10 1.46 -17.67 2.28
CA ALA A 10 0.97 -18.16 3.56
C ALA A 10 -0.32 -17.41 3.94
N PRO A 11 -1.38 -18.08 4.43
CA PRO A 11 -2.56 -17.41 4.94
C PRO A 11 -2.23 -16.51 6.13
N ILE A 12 -2.91 -15.37 6.24
CA ILE A 12 -2.81 -14.34 7.30
C ILE A 12 -2.90 -14.92 8.73
N ALA A 13 -3.37 -16.14 8.91
CA ALA A 13 -3.44 -16.82 10.20
C ALA A 13 -2.13 -17.54 10.56
N LYS A 14 -1.09 -16.78 10.97
CA LYS A 14 0.00 -17.22 11.87
C LYS A 14 0.99 -16.08 12.17
N LEU A 15 0.50 -14.96 12.70
CA LEU A 15 1.38 -14.01 13.39
C LEU A 15 1.91 -14.71 14.65
N LYS A 16 3.23 -14.96 14.71
CA LYS A 16 3.86 -15.40 15.95
C LYS A 16 3.71 -14.27 16.97
N LYS A 17 2.97 -14.51 18.05
CA LYS A 17 2.94 -13.61 19.21
C LYS A 17 4.37 -13.32 19.64
N VAL A 18 4.80 -12.07 19.58
CA VAL A 18 6.03 -11.64 20.24
C VAL A 18 5.65 -11.36 21.68
N GLU A 19 5.70 -12.41 22.51
CA GLU A 19 5.45 -12.30 23.94
C GLU A 19 6.72 -11.77 24.61
N SER A 20 6.63 -10.59 25.24
CA SER A 20 7.66 -10.11 26.16
C SER A 20 7.18 -10.34 27.59
N SER A 21 8.11 -10.77 28.44
CA SER A 21 7.86 -11.09 29.85
C SER A 21 8.77 -10.27 30.74
N ALA A 22 8.18 -9.60 31.73
CA ALA A 22 8.88 -8.88 32.79
C ALA A 22 8.55 -9.52 34.15
N GLU A 23 9.50 -9.47 35.09
CA GLU A 23 9.36 -10.03 36.44
C GLU A 23 9.67 -8.95 37.48
N HIS A 24 8.75 -8.77 38.44
CA HIS A 24 8.92 -7.89 39.60
C HIS A 24 8.29 -8.55 40.83
N ASP A 25 9.00 -8.57 41.95
CA ASP A 25 8.59 -9.23 43.21
C ASP A 25 8.12 -10.68 43.03
N GLY A 26 8.76 -11.43 42.12
CA GLY A 26 8.45 -12.83 41.84
C GLY A 26 7.15 -13.06 41.07
N ILE A 27 6.50 -12.00 40.59
CA ILE A 27 5.29 -12.07 39.77
C ILE A 27 5.68 -11.85 38.30
N LYS A 28 5.35 -12.82 37.45
CA LYS A 28 5.58 -12.75 36.00
C LYS A 28 4.39 -12.08 35.31
N TYR A 29 4.68 -11.04 34.54
CA TYR A 29 3.72 -10.38 33.67
C TYR A 29 4.03 -10.72 32.22
N THR A 30 3.04 -11.22 31.49
CA THR A 30 3.09 -11.38 30.04
C THR A 30 2.25 -10.28 29.42
N PHE A 31 2.83 -9.51 28.50
CA PHE A 31 2.12 -8.41 27.87
C PHE A 31 2.20 -8.51 26.34
N ASP A 32 1.05 -8.40 25.67
CA ASP A 32 0.97 -8.31 24.21
C ASP A 32 1.28 -6.87 23.78
N ILE A 33 2.52 -6.65 23.37
CA ILE A 33 3.01 -5.33 22.92
C ILE A 33 2.24 -4.78 21.72
N ASN A 34 1.64 -5.64 20.89
CA ASN A 34 0.87 -5.22 19.72
C ASN A 34 -0.56 -4.78 20.08
N ALA A 35 -1.08 -5.20 21.23
CA ALA A 35 -2.45 -4.89 21.63
C ALA A 35 -2.59 -3.54 22.35
N ALA A 36 -1.54 -3.00 22.98
CA ALA A 36 -1.68 -1.83 23.87
C ALA A 36 -1.30 -0.48 23.28
N PHE A 37 -0.55 -0.47 22.20
CA PHE A 37 -0.30 0.74 21.44
C PHE A 37 -0.73 0.42 20.02
N GLY A 38 -1.77 1.07 19.52
CA GLY A 38 -2.27 0.93 18.15
C GLY A 38 -1.29 1.45 17.09
N VAL A 39 0.00 1.14 17.26
CA VAL A 39 1.09 1.50 16.38
C VAL A 39 1.09 0.47 15.26
N PRO A 40 0.99 0.90 13.99
CA PRO A 40 1.15 0.00 12.85
C PRO A 40 2.53 -0.68 12.95
N THR A 41 2.56 -2.01 12.96
CA THR A 41 3.81 -2.76 13.03
C THR A 41 4.50 -2.74 11.66
N PHE A 42 5.82 -2.99 11.63
CA PHE A 42 6.55 -3.10 10.36
C PHE A 42 5.93 -4.19 9.46
N GLU A 43 5.45 -5.29 10.04
CA GLU A 43 4.78 -6.36 9.31
C GLU A 43 3.46 -5.92 8.67
N ALA A 44 2.70 -5.05 9.35
CA ALA A 44 1.48 -4.48 8.78
C ALA A 44 1.78 -3.55 7.61
N PHE A 45 2.86 -2.77 7.70
CA PHE A 45 3.33 -1.93 6.61
C PHE A 45 3.81 -2.78 5.42
N ASP A 46 4.62 -3.80 5.68
CA ASP A 46 5.13 -4.73 4.66
C ASP A 46 3.97 -5.37 3.89
N ALA A 47 2.97 -5.91 4.60
CA ALA A 47 1.79 -6.51 3.98
C ALA A 47 1.01 -5.53 3.08
N ILE A 48 0.88 -4.27 3.50
CA ILE A 48 0.25 -3.23 2.68
C ILE A 48 1.09 -2.94 1.44
N THR A 49 2.41 -2.84 1.58
CA THR A 49 3.29 -2.58 0.42
C THR A 49 3.33 -3.74 -0.57
N ASP A 50 3.24 -4.98 -0.10
CA ASP A 50 3.09 -6.16 -0.96
C ASP A 50 1.78 -6.12 -1.74
N GLU A 51 0.67 -5.74 -1.09
CA GLU A 51 -0.62 -5.54 -1.76
C GLU A 51 -0.58 -4.42 -2.81
N LEU A 52 0.09 -3.30 -2.50
CA LEU A 52 0.31 -2.21 -3.45
C LEU A 52 1.09 -2.71 -4.68
N LYS A 53 2.17 -3.46 -4.45
CA LYS A 53 2.97 -4.07 -5.51
C LYS A 53 2.16 -5.03 -6.38
N ASP A 54 1.36 -5.89 -5.78
CA ASP A 54 0.49 -6.80 -6.53
C ASP A 54 -0.53 -6.05 -7.37
N THR A 55 -1.11 -4.98 -6.82
CA THR A 55 -2.04 -4.10 -7.54
C THR A 55 -1.35 -3.40 -8.71
N TYR A 56 -0.13 -2.89 -8.50
CA TYR A 56 0.69 -2.31 -9.56
C TYR A 56 0.96 -3.32 -10.68
N ILE A 57 1.39 -4.54 -10.35
CA ILE A 57 1.66 -5.60 -11.33
C ILE A 57 0.40 -5.93 -12.15
N LYS A 58 -0.75 -6.14 -11.47
CA LYS A 58 -2.03 -6.43 -12.14
C LYS A 58 -2.44 -5.29 -13.07
N LYS A 59 -2.39 -4.04 -12.60
CA LYS A 59 -2.77 -2.88 -13.41
C LYS A 59 -1.86 -2.68 -14.62
N ASN A 60 -0.55 -2.89 -14.46
CA ASN A 60 0.39 -2.79 -15.58
C ASN A 60 0.20 -3.94 -16.60
N HIS A 61 -0.26 -5.11 -16.15
CA HIS A 61 -0.64 -6.20 -17.03
C HIS A 61 -1.94 -5.89 -17.80
N ASP A 62 -2.97 -5.40 -17.12
CA ASP A 62 -4.32 -5.23 -17.68
C ASP A 62 -4.46 -3.96 -18.53
N TYR A 63 -3.76 -2.88 -18.19
CA TYR A 63 -3.85 -1.58 -18.86
C TYR A 63 -2.56 -1.17 -19.61
N GLY A 64 -1.52 -2.01 -19.55
CA GLY A 64 -0.18 -1.66 -20.04
C GLY A 64 0.41 -0.44 -19.31
N ASN A 65 1.45 0.15 -19.90
CA ASN A 65 2.11 1.39 -19.43
C ASN A 65 1.24 2.67 -19.59
N SER A 66 -0.06 2.63 -19.29
CA SER A 66 -1.01 3.75 -19.48
C SER A 66 -0.66 4.98 -18.62
N PHE A 67 -0.20 4.75 -17.39
CA PHE A 67 0.29 5.82 -16.53
C PHE A 67 1.58 6.42 -17.10
N ASP A 68 2.57 5.59 -17.45
CA ASP A 68 3.84 6.05 -18.00
C ASP A 68 3.64 6.88 -19.27
N LYS A 69 2.73 6.44 -20.16
CA LYS A 69 2.34 7.21 -21.35
C LYS A 69 1.76 8.58 -21.01
N SER A 70 0.94 8.65 -19.95
CA SER A 70 0.30 9.89 -19.52
C SER A 70 1.32 10.86 -18.91
N ILE A 71 2.21 10.37 -18.05
CA ILE A 71 3.22 11.19 -17.39
C ILE A 71 4.37 11.58 -18.33
N ASP A 72 4.71 10.75 -19.33
CA ASP A 72 5.65 11.15 -20.39
C ASP A 72 5.07 12.26 -21.28
N LYS A 73 3.76 12.23 -21.55
CA LYS A 73 3.09 13.22 -22.40
C LYS A 73 2.80 14.54 -21.68
N PHE A 74 2.35 14.48 -20.44
CA PHE A 74 1.83 15.65 -19.71
C PHE A 74 2.67 16.02 -18.47
N GLY A 75 3.75 15.29 -18.20
CA GLY A 75 4.57 15.48 -17.01
C GLY A 75 3.82 15.18 -15.71
N LEU A 76 4.33 15.73 -14.61
CA LEU A 76 3.77 15.53 -13.27
C LEU A 76 2.30 15.99 -13.13
N THR A 77 1.81 16.84 -14.02
CA THR A 77 0.40 17.22 -14.07
C THR A 77 -0.52 16.00 -14.24
N ALA A 78 -0.11 14.99 -15.01
CA ALA A 78 -0.89 13.75 -15.11
C ALA A 78 -1.01 13.02 -13.77
N ALA A 79 0.07 12.98 -12.99
CA ALA A 79 0.05 12.36 -11.66
C ALA A 79 -0.87 13.14 -10.71
N VAL A 80 -0.73 14.47 -10.66
CA VAL A 80 -1.53 15.34 -9.79
C VAL A 80 -3.03 15.20 -10.10
N VAL A 81 -3.43 15.23 -11.38
CA VAL A 81 -4.83 15.06 -11.76
C VAL A 81 -5.39 13.73 -11.28
N ARG A 82 -4.67 12.63 -11.50
CA ARG A 82 -5.12 11.28 -11.09
C ARG A 82 -5.21 11.13 -9.57
N MET A 83 -4.28 11.71 -8.83
CA MET A 83 -4.35 11.76 -7.37
C MET A 83 -5.53 12.60 -6.91
N ASN A 84 -5.77 13.75 -7.55
CA ASN A 84 -6.87 14.64 -7.21
C ASN A 84 -8.23 13.95 -7.42
N ASP A 85 -8.42 13.23 -8.53
CA ASP A 85 -9.64 12.45 -8.79
C ASP A 85 -9.94 11.46 -7.65
N LYS A 86 -8.89 10.83 -7.10
CA LYS A 86 -9.01 9.89 -5.98
C LYS A 86 -9.21 10.60 -4.63
N MET A 87 -8.60 11.76 -4.44
CA MET A 87 -8.82 12.59 -3.26
C MET A 87 -10.26 13.10 -3.18
N GLU A 88 -10.82 13.56 -4.30
CA GLU A 88 -12.23 13.99 -4.36
C GLU A 88 -13.20 12.83 -4.12
N ARG A 89 -12.85 11.62 -4.59
CA ARG A 89 -13.58 10.40 -4.25
C ARG A 89 -13.53 10.11 -2.75
N LEU A 90 -12.35 10.19 -2.14
CA LEU A 90 -12.18 10.00 -0.70
C LEU A 90 -13.03 11.01 0.10
N ASN A 91 -12.95 12.30 -0.25
CA ASN A 91 -13.78 13.34 0.34
C ASN A 91 -15.28 13.01 0.21
N SER A 92 -15.70 12.54 -0.96
CA SER A 92 -17.09 12.14 -1.19
C SER A 92 -17.53 10.96 -0.32
N LEU A 93 -16.67 9.95 -0.14
CA LEU A 93 -16.94 8.77 0.70
C LEU A 93 -16.99 9.10 2.19
N LEU A 94 -16.25 10.13 2.64
CA LEU A 94 -16.25 10.58 4.04
C LEU A 94 -17.49 11.42 4.41
N HIS A 95 -18.07 12.14 3.44
CA HIS A 95 -19.14 13.10 3.67
C HIS A 95 -20.53 12.65 3.22
N LYS A 96 -20.66 11.48 2.58
CA LYS A 96 -21.94 10.93 2.12
C LYS A 96 -22.06 9.46 2.53
N ASP A 97 -23.27 9.00 2.86
CA ASP A 97 -23.69 7.59 2.73
C ASP A 97 -23.72 7.18 1.24
N ALA A 98 -22.61 7.44 0.53
CA ALA A 98 -22.55 7.24 -0.90
C ALA A 98 -22.58 5.73 -1.16
N LYS A 99 -23.61 5.28 -1.89
CA LYS A 99 -23.66 3.96 -2.53
C LYS A 99 -22.64 3.92 -3.67
N VAL A 100 -21.36 3.92 -3.33
CA VAL A 100 -20.28 3.62 -4.26
C VAL A 100 -19.78 2.22 -3.88
N ASP A 101 -19.61 1.35 -4.88
CA ASP A 101 -19.14 -0.03 -4.66
C ASP A 101 -17.67 -0.10 -4.20
N GLU A 102 -16.92 1.01 -4.27
CA GLU A 102 -15.50 1.06 -3.94
C GLU A 102 -15.29 1.60 -2.52
N SER A 103 -14.47 0.90 -1.71
CA SER A 103 -14.29 1.25 -0.31
C SER A 103 -13.32 2.42 -0.11
N ILE A 104 -13.40 3.04 1.08
CA ILE A 104 -12.42 4.06 1.54
C ILE A 104 -10.99 3.49 1.47
N ARG A 105 -10.81 2.24 1.89
CA ARG A 105 -9.51 1.57 1.87
C ARG A 105 -8.97 1.45 0.45
N ASP A 106 -9.79 1.00 -0.50
CA ASP A 106 -9.38 0.85 -1.90
C ASP A 106 -8.97 2.20 -2.50
N THR A 107 -9.72 3.26 -2.17
CA THR A 107 -9.38 4.63 -2.61
C THR A 107 -8.04 5.11 -2.05
N VAL A 108 -7.76 4.83 -0.77
CA VAL A 108 -6.47 5.17 -0.13
C VAL A 108 -5.32 4.35 -0.72
N MET A 109 -5.55 3.07 -1.01
CA MET A 109 -4.55 2.20 -1.66
C MET A 109 -4.25 2.65 -3.09
N ASP A 110 -5.26 3.13 -3.82
CA ASP A 110 -5.07 3.74 -5.14
C ASP A 110 -4.22 5.02 -5.09
N LEU A 111 -4.46 5.89 -4.11
CA LEU A 111 -3.63 7.07 -3.87
C LEU A 111 -2.17 6.70 -3.60
N ALA A 112 -1.94 5.74 -2.70
CA ALA A 112 -0.60 5.26 -2.38
C ALA A 112 0.12 4.72 -3.61
N ASN A 113 -0.56 3.91 -4.44
CA ASN A 113 -0.01 3.41 -5.69
C ASN A 113 0.39 4.53 -6.66
N TYR A 114 -0.46 5.54 -6.86
CA TYR A 114 -0.11 6.68 -7.73
C TYR A 114 1.10 7.47 -7.20
N CYS A 115 1.24 7.61 -5.88
CA CYS A 115 2.39 8.25 -5.26
C CYS A 115 3.69 7.48 -5.56
N ILE A 116 3.67 6.16 -5.35
CA ILE A 116 4.83 5.28 -5.60
C ILE A 116 5.20 5.30 -7.09
N MET A 117 4.25 5.14 -8.00
CA MET A 117 4.52 5.18 -9.44
C MET A 117 5.12 6.52 -9.89
N THR A 118 4.66 7.63 -9.30
CA THR A 118 5.22 8.97 -9.59
C THR A 118 6.66 9.11 -9.08
N ALA A 119 6.95 8.57 -7.89
CA ALA A 119 8.32 8.56 -7.35
C ALA A 119 9.25 7.73 -8.25
N MET A 120 8.84 6.52 -8.65
CA MET A 120 9.59 5.66 -9.57
C MET A 120 9.88 6.39 -10.90
N TYR A 121 8.90 7.10 -11.45
CA TYR A 121 9.10 7.90 -12.66
C TYR A 121 10.15 9.00 -12.46
N LEU A 122 10.08 9.75 -11.36
CA LEU A 122 11.04 10.81 -11.04
C LEU A 122 12.47 10.28 -10.92
N ASP A 123 12.65 9.15 -10.23
CA ASP A 123 13.96 8.55 -10.06
C ASP A 123 14.52 8.02 -11.38
N SER A 124 13.67 7.41 -12.23
CA SER A 124 14.08 6.98 -13.58
C SER A 124 14.54 8.12 -14.50
N LYS A 125 14.10 9.36 -14.26
CA LYS A 125 14.52 10.55 -15.02
C LYS A 125 15.81 11.15 -14.47
N LYS A 126 16.10 10.99 -13.16
CA LYS A 126 17.38 11.42 -12.56
C LYS A 126 18.54 10.58 -13.08
N GLU A 127 18.35 9.27 -13.25
CA GLU A 127 19.38 8.36 -13.77
C GLU A 127 19.74 8.59 -15.25
N LYS A 128 18.89 9.32 -16.00
CA LYS A 128 19.10 9.64 -17.42
C LYS A 128 19.76 11.01 -17.65
N LYS A 129 20.17 11.69 -16.57
CA LYS A 129 20.85 12.98 -16.58
C LYS A 129 22.32 12.81 -16.22
#